data_AF-A0A2N3EM13-F1
#
_entry.id   AF-A0A2N3EM13-F1
#
_cell.length_a   1.000
_cell.length_b   1.000
_cell.length_c   1.000
_cell.angle_alpha   90.00
_cell.angle_beta   90.00
_cell.angle_gamma   90.00
#
_symmetry.space_group_name_H-M   'P 1'
#
loop_
_entity.id
_entity.type
_entity.pdbx_description
1 polymer ?
#
loop_
_entity_poly.entity_id
_entity_poly.type
_entity_poly.pdbx_seq_one_letter_code
_entity_poly.pdbx_strand_id
1 'polypeptide(L)'
;YPEQTRIEGEIQQMPADFPVTELWQVISGQSTGRRDVAEVTLFDGVGFAIEDFAALRYVLREMRGTGFYDELDMIADPDEPRDLYGMLMRAK
;
A
#
# COMPACT_ATOMS: atom_id res chain seq x y z
N TYR A 1 3.94 4.75 -11.71
CA TYR A 1 2.82 3.91 -12.13
C TYR A 1 1.60 4.83 -12.27
N PRO A 2 1.46 5.56 -13.39
CA PRO A 2 0.43 6.59 -13.53
C PRO A 2 -0.98 6.01 -13.79
N GLU A 3 -1.10 4.73 -14.16
CA GLU A 3 -2.37 4.13 -14.60
C GLU A 3 -3.51 4.27 -13.60
N GLN A 4 -3.26 4.04 -12.30
CA GLN A 4 -4.30 4.21 -11.27
C GLN A 4 -4.71 5.68 -11.11
N THR A 5 -3.74 6.59 -10.97
CA THR A 5 -3.99 8.03 -10.83
C THR A 5 -4.68 8.62 -12.05
N ARG A 6 -4.49 8.04 -13.25
CA ARG A 6 -5.23 8.43 -14.47
C ARG A 6 -6.73 8.17 -14.41
N ILE A 7 -7.17 7.25 -13.56
CA ILE A 7 -8.57 6.89 -13.39
C ILE A 7 -9.15 7.62 -12.18
N GLU A 8 -8.38 7.73 -11.10
CA GLU A 8 -8.90 8.16 -9.78
C GLU A 8 -8.48 9.59 -9.40
N GLY A 9 -7.38 10.10 -9.93
CA GLY A 9 -6.77 11.38 -9.53
C GLY A 9 -7.29 12.56 -10.34
N GLU A 10 -6.84 13.77 -10.00
CA GLU A 10 -7.21 14.99 -10.70
C GLU A 10 -6.78 14.98 -12.19
N ILE A 11 -5.67 14.31 -12.51
CA ILE A 11 -5.21 14.15 -13.90
C ILE A 11 -6.18 13.37 -14.80
N GLN A 12 -7.23 12.76 -14.25
CA GLN A 12 -8.33 12.17 -15.03
C GLN A 12 -9.06 13.22 -15.89
N GLN A 13 -9.00 14.50 -15.50
CA GLN A 13 -9.61 15.60 -16.26
C GLN A 13 -8.73 16.10 -17.41
N MET A 14 -7.48 15.62 -17.51
CA MET A 14 -6.51 16.03 -18.50
C MET A 14 -6.42 15.01 -19.65
N PRO A 15 -5.88 15.40 -20.83
CA PRO A 15 -5.56 14.45 -21.89
C PRO A 15 -4.68 13.28 -21.40
N ALA A 16 -4.82 12.11 -22.03
CA ALA A 16 -4.10 10.90 -21.64
C ALA A 16 -2.57 11.05 -21.71
N ASP A 17 -2.09 11.92 -22.59
CA ASP A 17 -0.68 12.25 -22.81
C ASP A 17 -0.19 13.45 -21.98
N PHE A 18 -1.04 14.05 -21.15
CA PHE A 18 -0.65 15.17 -20.28
C PHE A 18 0.56 14.78 -19.41
N PRO A 19 1.67 15.51 -19.45
CA PRO A 19 2.90 15.06 -18.79
C PRO A 19 2.74 15.04 -17.27
N VAL A 20 3.25 13.97 -16.64
CA VAL A 20 3.32 13.83 -15.18
C VAL A 20 4.72 13.37 -14.79
N THR A 21 5.17 13.74 -13.60
CA THR A 21 6.44 13.25 -13.02
C THR A 21 6.12 12.30 -11.89
N GLU A 22 6.65 11.08 -11.94
CA GLU A 22 6.38 10.10 -10.90
C GLU A 22 7.17 10.40 -9.62
N LEU A 23 6.48 10.38 -8.47
CA LEU A 23 7.09 10.76 -7.19
C LEU A 23 8.34 9.93 -6.84
N TRP A 24 8.34 8.63 -7.13
CA TRP A 24 9.49 7.77 -6.84
C TRP A 24 10.75 8.16 -7.64
N GLN A 25 10.59 8.70 -8.85
CA GLN A 25 11.71 9.20 -9.65
C GLN A 25 12.30 10.46 -9.04
N VAL A 26 11.45 11.32 -8.46
CA VAL A 26 11.90 12.50 -7.71
C VAL A 26 12.65 12.08 -6.44
N ILE A 27 12.07 11.19 -5.64
CA ILE A 27 12.68 10.71 -4.38
C ILE A 27 14.03 10.01 -4.64
N SER A 28 14.14 9.25 -5.73
CA SER A 28 15.37 8.55 -6.11
C SER A 28 16.39 9.43 -6.87
N GLY A 29 16.08 10.72 -7.10
CA GLY A 29 16.96 11.65 -7.81
C GLY A 29 17.04 11.43 -9.33
N GLN A 30 16.19 10.59 -9.90
CA GLN A 30 16.11 10.33 -11.34
C GLN A 30 15.35 11.41 -12.11
N SER A 31 14.50 12.17 -11.42
CA SER A 31 13.78 13.31 -11.99
C SER A 31 13.86 14.49 -11.05
N THR A 32 13.82 15.69 -11.62
CA THR A 32 13.79 16.92 -10.82
C THR A 32 12.38 17.14 -10.29
N GLY A 33 12.25 17.37 -8.99
CA GLY A 33 11.01 17.83 -8.38
C GLY A 33 10.82 19.33 -8.60
N ARG A 34 10.55 20.06 -7.51
CA ARG A 34 10.42 21.52 -7.54
C ARG A 34 11.74 22.19 -7.96
N ARG A 35 11.66 23.17 -8.86
CA ARG A 35 12.82 23.86 -9.47
C ARG A 35 12.96 25.31 -9.05
N ASP A 36 11.86 25.97 -8.75
CA ASP A 36 11.83 27.39 -8.42
C ASP A 36 10.86 27.72 -7.28
N VAL A 37 11.07 28.85 -6.60
CA VAL A 37 10.22 29.30 -5.49
C VAL A 37 8.81 29.68 -5.92
N ALA A 38 8.63 30.20 -7.14
CA ALA A 38 7.35 30.62 -7.69
C ALA A 38 6.57 29.48 -8.38
N GLU A 39 7.20 28.30 -8.56
CA GLU A 39 6.58 27.16 -9.24
C GLU A 39 5.46 26.55 -8.39
N VAL A 40 4.27 26.40 -8.98
CA VAL A 40 3.17 25.65 -8.34
C VAL A 40 3.35 24.17 -8.66
N THR A 41 3.42 23.35 -7.61
CA THR A 41 3.51 21.88 -7.72
C THR A 41 2.28 21.25 -7.08
N LEU A 42 1.62 20.35 -7.81
CA LEU A 42 0.50 19.56 -7.30
C LEU A 42 0.96 18.11 -7.11
N PHE A 43 0.74 17.56 -5.92
CA PHE A 43 0.83 16.12 -5.70
C PHE A 43 -0.58 15.53 -5.80
N ASP A 44 -0.85 14.86 -6.91
CA ASP A 44 -2.12 14.20 -7.19
C ASP A 44 -2.13 12.79 -6.58
N GLY A 45 -2.28 12.74 -5.25
CA GLY A 45 -2.22 11.51 -4.47
C GLY A 45 -3.58 10.84 -4.31
N VAL A 46 -3.71 9.62 -4.82
CA VAL A 46 -4.92 8.77 -4.67
C VAL A 46 -4.73 7.62 -3.68
N GLY A 47 -3.50 7.43 -3.17
CA GLY A 47 -3.11 6.27 -2.36
C GLY A 47 -2.68 5.08 -3.22
N PHE A 48 -1.59 4.42 -2.83
CA PHE A 48 -1.11 3.20 -3.49
C PHE A 48 -0.71 2.15 -2.46
N ALA A 49 -0.93 0.88 -2.77
CA ALA A 49 -0.75 -0.23 -1.81
C ALA A 49 0.66 -0.32 -1.19
N ILE A 50 1.67 0.27 -1.82
CA ILE A 50 3.02 0.34 -1.25
C ILE A 50 3.10 1.21 0.00
N GLU A 51 2.26 2.24 0.10
CA GLU A 51 2.17 3.15 1.24
C GLU A 51 1.59 2.39 2.44
N ASP A 52 0.48 1.69 2.24
CA ASP A 52 -0.14 0.82 3.24
C ASP A 52 0.80 -0.31 3.65
N PHE A 53 1.47 -0.95 2.69
CA PHE A 53 2.45 -2.00 2.98
C PHE A 53 3.60 -1.49 3.87
N ALA A 54 4.14 -0.31 3.57
CA ALA A 54 5.18 0.31 4.39
C ALA A 54 4.67 0.63 5.80
N ALA A 55 3.45 1.15 5.91
CA ALA A 55 2.81 1.44 7.19
C ALA A 55 2.57 0.15 8.01
N LEU A 56 2.05 -0.92 7.39
CA LEU A 56 1.83 -2.21 8.04
C LEU A 56 3.14 -2.82 8.54
N ARG A 57 4.22 -2.75 7.76
CA ARG A 57 5.56 -3.20 8.20
C ARG A 57 6.08 -2.40 9.38
N TYR A 58 5.85 -1.09 9.38
CA TYR A 58 6.21 -0.23 10.50
C TYR A 58 5.43 -0.64 11.76
N VAL A 59 4.09 -0.69 11.68
CA VAL A 59 3.22 -1.09 12.80
C VAL A 59 3.60 -2.46 13.34
N LEU A 60 3.76 -3.47 12.47
CA LEU A 60 4.19 -4.81 12.87
C LEU A 60 5.53 -4.80 13.63
N ARG A 61 6.49 -3.97 13.20
CA ARG A 61 7.77 -3.84 13.89
C ARG A 61 7.61 -3.22 15.28
N GLU A 62 6.83 -2.14 15.39
CA GLU A 62 6.64 -1.44 16.66
C GLU A 62 5.80 -2.24 17.67
N MET A 63 4.90 -3.11 17.20
CA MET A 63 4.07 -3.95 18.07
C MET A 63 4.83 -5.15 18.65
N ARG A 64 5.92 -5.60 18.01
CA ARG A 64 6.70 -6.75 18.49
C ARG A 64 7.27 -6.50 19.89
N GLY A 65 6.99 -7.41 20.82
CA GLY A 65 7.43 -7.29 22.21
C GLY A 65 6.56 -6.37 23.07
N THR A 66 5.48 -5.82 22.51
CA THR A 66 4.43 -5.14 23.28
C THR A 66 3.32 -6.12 23.65
N GLY A 67 2.43 -5.73 24.57
CA GLY A 67 1.19 -6.44 24.86
C GLY A 67 -0.04 -5.80 24.20
N PHE A 68 0.15 -4.97 23.17
CA PHE A 68 -0.91 -4.19 22.52
C PHE A 68 -1.51 -4.90 21.29
N TYR A 69 -1.54 -6.23 21.29
CA TYR A 69 -2.18 -7.03 20.27
C TYR A 69 -2.70 -8.34 20.86
N ASP A 70 -3.69 -8.91 20.19
CA ASP A 70 -4.16 -10.28 20.42
C ASP A 70 -3.73 -11.15 19.24
N GLU A 71 -3.33 -12.38 19.52
CA GLU A 71 -3.11 -13.40 18.48
C GLU A 71 -4.45 -14.03 18.14
N LEU A 72 -4.87 -13.88 16.88
CA LEU A 72 -6.12 -14.41 16.37
C LEU A 72 -5.86 -15.58 15.42
N ASP A 73 -6.59 -16.66 15.60
CA ASP A 73 -6.62 -17.77 14.65
C ASP A 73 -7.52 -17.39 13.46
N MET A 74 -6.89 -16.82 12.43
CA MET A 74 -7.56 -16.26 11.25
C MET A 74 -7.69 -17.25 10.09
N ILE A 75 -6.87 -18.30 10.07
CA ILE A 75 -6.75 -19.24 8.94
C ILE A 75 -6.75 -20.65 9.51
N ALA A 76 -7.57 -21.53 8.93
CA ALA A 76 -7.61 -22.93 9.33
C ALA A 76 -6.22 -23.60 9.19
N ASP A 77 -5.81 -24.31 10.24
CA ASP A 77 -4.57 -25.09 10.29
C ASP A 77 -4.87 -26.59 10.57
N PRO A 78 -5.41 -27.34 9.59
CA PRO A 78 -5.72 -28.75 9.78
C PRO A 78 -4.47 -29.63 9.66
N ASP A 79 -4.35 -30.64 10.53
CA ASP A 79 -3.25 -31.63 10.49
C ASP A 79 -3.12 -32.33 9.11
N GLU A 80 -4.25 -32.58 8.46
CA GLU A 80 -4.34 -33.01 7.07
C GLU A 80 -4.87 -31.82 6.25
N PRO A 81 -4.09 -31.24 5.33
CA PRO A 81 -4.46 -30.02 4.59
C PRO A 81 -5.81 -30.08 3.85
N ARG A 82 -6.30 -31.29 3.57
CA ARG A 82 -7.57 -31.54 2.88
C ARG A 82 -8.74 -31.83 3.84
N ASP A 83 -8.49 -32.06 5.12
CA ASP A 83 -9.48 -32.48 6.11
C ASP A 83 -9.97 -31.30 6.97
N LEU A 84 -10.57 -30.30 6.31
CA LEU A 84 -11.16 -29.16 7.02
C LEU A 84 -12.35 -29.60 7.91
N TYR A 85 -13.10 -30.63 7.49
CA TYR A 85 -14.23 -31.14 8.26
C TYR A 85 -13.78 -31.85 9.54
N GLY A 86 -12.73 -32.68 9.46
CA GLY A 86 -12.18 -33.33 10.64
C GLY A 86 -11.59 -32.34 11.64
N MET A 87 -10.99 -31.23 11.19
CA MET A 87 -10.56 -30.12 12.07
C MET A 87 -11.73 -29.58 12.89
N LEU A 88 -12.88 -29.28 12.26
CA LEU A 88 -14.09 -28.81 12.94
C LEU A 88 -14.63 -29.84 13.96
N MET A 89 -14.58 -31.13 13.61
CA MET A 89 -15.07 -32.19 14.49
C MET A 89 -14.18 -32.43 15.71
N ARG A 90 -12.88 -32.12 15.63
CA ARG A 90 -11.92 -32.18 16.76
C ARG A 90 -12.05 -30.99 17.70
N ALA A 91 -12.55 -29.85 17.23
CA ALA A 91 -12.72 -28.63 18.03
C ALA A 91 -13.91 -28.69 19.04
N LYS A 92 -14.48 -29.87 19.29
CA LYS A 92 -15.59 -30.09 20.24
C LYS A 92 -15.11 -30.37 21.66
#